data_AF-A0A6G8AT68-F1
#
_entry.id   AF-A0A6G8AT68-F1
#
_cell.length_a   1.000
_cell.length_b   1.000
_cell.length_c   1.000
_cell.angle_alpha   90.00
_cell.angle_beta   90.00
_cell.angle_gamma   90.00
#
_symmetry.space_group_name_H-M   'P 1'
#
loop_
_entity.id
_entity.type
_entity.pdbx_description
1 polymer ?
#
loop_
_entity_poly.entity_id
_entity_poly.type
_entity_poly.pdbx_seq_one_letter_code
_entity_poly.pdbx_strand_id
1 'polypeptide(L)'
;MAKETTFVEIGLDFDQHKWGLGVSTEIETVDHETRKKGFSKIEVREVYLRIWLFKKVLILSSKEGIKVSKKKRSNFKVLLGFSDK
;
A
#
# COMPACT_ATOMS: atom_id res chain seq x y z
N MET A 1 9.99 -22.64 1.01
CA MET A 1 9.59 -21.72 -0.07
C MET A 1 9.42 -20.35 0.56
N ALA A 2 10.18 -19.34 0.13
CA ALA A 2 10.07 -17.99 0.67
C ALA A 2 8.63 -17.48 0.41
N LYS A 3 7.98 -16.94 1.45
CA LYS A 3 6.62 -16.41 1.31
C LYS A 3 6.70 -15.05 0.65
N GLU A 4 6.33 -14.99 -0.63
CA GLU A 4 6.10 -13.73 -1.33
C GLU A 4 4.79 -13.14 -0.80
N THR A 5 4.80 -11.85 -0.50
CA THR A 5 3.59 -11.11 -0.13
C THR A 5 3.31 -10.07 -1.20
N THR A 6 2.11 -10.09 -1.75
CA THR A 6 1.69 -9.15 -2.78
C THR A 6 0.77 -8.12 -2.15
N PHE A 7 1.00 -6.85 -2.48
CA PHE A 7 0.13 -5.74 -2.12
C PHE A 7 -0.33 -5.04 -3.40
N VAL A 8 -1.64 -4.92 -3.59
CA VAL A 8 -2.21 -4.11 -4.67
C VAL A 8 -2.84 -2.88 -4.05
N GLU A 9 -2.33 -1.70 -4.36
CA GLU A 9 -2.83 -0.43 -3.85
C GLU A 9 -3.48 0.37 -4.98
N ILE A 10 -4.69 0.86 -4.73
CA ILE A 10 -5.40 1.80 -5.60
C ILE A 10 -5.72 3.07 -4.85
N GLY A 11 -5.48 4.22 -5.48
CA GLY A 11 -5.95 5.50 -4.96
C GLY A 11 -5.08 6.68 -5.35
N LEU A 12 -5.05 7.68 -4.47
CA LEU A 12 -4.30 8.91 -4.59
C LEU A 12 -2.86 8.72 -4.08
N ASP A 13 -1.92 8.61 -5.00
CA ASP A 13 -0.47 8.68 -4.80
C ASP A 13 0.23 9.50 -5.90
N PHE A 14 0.61 10.72 -5.54
CA PHE A 14 1.37 11.63 -6.41
C PHE A 14 2.85 11.26 -6.58
N ASP A 15 3.40 10.37 -5.73
CA ASP A 15 4.78 9.89 -5.91
C ASP A 15 4.88 8.92 -7.09
N GLN A 16 3.78 8.24 -7.44
CA GLN A 16 3.78 7.15 -8.43
C GLN A 16 2.95 7.43 -9.67
N HIS A 17 1.91 8.23 -9.52
CA HIS A 17 1.02 8.58 -10.62
C HIS A 17 1.11 10.07 -10.89
N LYS A 18 1.35 10.41 -12.17
CA LYS A 18 1.50 11.80 -12.62
C LYS A 18 0.29 12.67 -12.26
N TRP A 19 -0.89 12.07 -12.23
CA TRP A 19 -2.16 12.73 -11.90
C TRP A 19 -2.67 12.40 -10.49
N GLY A 20 -1.82 11.80 -9.66
CA GLY A 20 -2.19 11.34 -8.32
C GLY A 20 -3.01 10.06 -8.30
N LEU A 21 -3.95 9.86 -9.22
CA LEU A 21 -4.79 8.65 -9.23
C LEU A 21 -4.14 7.49 -9.99
N GLY A 22 -4.13 6.30 -9.40
CA GLY A 22 -3.79 5.08 -10.12
C GLY A 22 -3.77 3.82 -9.26
N VAL A 23 -3.34 2.74 -9.91
CA VAL A 23 -3.15 1.42 -9.30
C VAL A 23 -1.67 1.05 -9.38
N SER A 24 -1.15 0.49 -8.30
CA SER A 24 0.21 0.00 -8.20
C SER A 24 0.23 -1.32 -7.44
N THR A 25 1.01 -2.27 -7.92
CA THR A 25 1.31 -3.51 -7.23
C THR A 25 2.71 -3.42 -6.62
N GLU A 26 2.84 -3.76 -5.35
CA GLU A 26 4.10 -4.00 -4.65
C GLU A 26 4.21 -5.49 -4.35
N ILE A 27 5.36 -6.08 -4.65
CA ILE A 27 5.66 -7.48 -4.37
C ILE A 27 6.84 -7.47 -3.40
N GLU A 28 6.59 -7.95 -2.19
CA GLU A 28 7.58 -8.04 -1.11
C GLU A 28 8.06 -9.50 -1.02
N THR A 29 9.33 -9.72 -1.35
CA THR A 29 10.06 -10.96 -1.15
C THR A 29 11.01 -10.80 0.03
N VAL A 30 11.48 -11.90 0.62
CA VAL A 30 12.39 -11.92 1.78
C VAL A 30 13.61 -11.00 1.58
N ASP A 31 14.14 -10.91 0.35
CA ASP A 31 15.34 -10.14 0.05
C ASP A 31 15.07 -8.82 -0.69
N HIS A 32 13.91 -8.66 -1.32
CA HIS A 32 13.66 -7.57 -2.28
C HIS A 32 12.21 -7.09 -2.27
N GLU A 33 12.04 -5.77 -2.39
CA GLU A 33 10.74 -5.12 -2.60
C GLU A 33 10.71 -4.60 -4.05
N THR A 34 9.77 -5.09 -4.87
CA THR A 34 9.60 -4.65 -6.25
C THR A 34 8.26 -3.99 -6.45
N ARG A 35 8.26 -2.76 -6.99
CA ARG A 35 7.04 -2.02 -7.29
C ARG A 35 6.76 -1.92 -8.79
N LYS A 36 5.53 -2.22 -9.19
CA LYS A 36 5.04 -2.17 -10.57
C LYS A 36 3.78 -1.31 -10.65
N LYS A 37 3.65 -0.52 -11.71
CA LYS A 37 2.40 0.19 -12.00
C LYS A 37 1.38 -0.79 -12.59
N GLY A 38 0.12 -0.62 -12.23
CA GLY A 38 -0.98 -1.47 -12.67
C GLY A 38 -1.40 -2.51 -11.63
N PHE A 39 -2.35 -3.35 -12.03
CA PHE A 39 -2.91 -4.43 -11.21
C PHE A 39 -2.16 -5.74 -11.45
N SER A 40 -2.06 -6.58 -10.43
CA SER A 40 -1.56 -7.95 -10.55
C SER A 40 -2.51 -8.91 -9.85
N LYS A 41 -2.57 -10.15 -10.33
CA LYS A 41 -3.45 -11.17 -9.75
C LYS A 41 -3.00 -11.45 -8.32
N ILE A 42 -3.93 -11.35 -7.38
CA ILE A 42 -3.70 -11.53 -5.94
C ILE A 42 -4.87 -12.30 -5.34
N GLU A 43 -4.59 -13.18 -4.38
CA GLU A 43 -5.60 -13.78 -3.50
C GLU A 43 -5.81 -12.84 -2.31
N VAL A 44 -6.91 -12.09 -2.30
CA VAL A 44 -7.15 -11.09 -1.27
C VAL A 44 -7.48 -11.77 0.06
N ARG A 45 -6.61 -11.63 1.05
CA ARG A 45 -6.79 -12.11 2.43
C ARG A 45 -6.94 -10.98 3.44
N GLU A 46 -6.45 -9.79 3.10
CA GLU A 46 -6.52 -8.61 3.92
C GLU A 46 -6.81 -7.39 3.04
N VAL A 47 -7.66 -6.51 3.55
CA VAL A 47 -7.94 -5.20 2.93
C VAL A 47 -7.55 -4.13 3.92
N TYR A 48 -6.89 -3.08 3.46
CA TYR A 48 -6.51 -1.96 4.30
C TYR A 48 -6.76 -0.61 3.62
N LEU A 49 -7.11 0.40 4.42
CA LEU A 49 -7.13 1.80 4.00
C LEU A 49 -5.94 2.52 4.62
N ARG A 50 -5.04 3.02 3.77
CA ARG A 50 -3.87 3.80 4.15
C ARG A 50 -4.09 5.27 3.81
N ILE A 51 -4.16 6.11 4.83
CA ILE A 51 -4.28 7.57 4.71
C ILE A 51 -2.99 8.19 5.20
N TRP A 52 -2.21 8.77 4.29
CA TRP A 52 -1.08 9.62 4.60
C TRP A 52 -1.54 11.07 4.57
N LEU A 53 -1.55 11.73 5.73
CA LEU A 53 -1.90 13.14 5.87
C LEU A 53 -0.76 13.89 6.55
N PHE A 54 -0.06 14.72 5.77
CA PHE A 54 1.15 15.44 6.19
C PHE A 54 2.22 14.49 6.73
N LYS A 55 2.54 14.58 8.02
CA LYS A 55 3.54 13.73 8.68
C LYS A 55 2.92 12.51 9.36
N LYS A 56 1.61 12.31 9.29
CA LYS A 56 0.91 11.19 9.93
C LYS A 56 0.44 10.19 8.88
N VAL A 57 0.58 8.90 9.18
CA VAL A 57 0.07 7.81 8.37
C VAL A 57 -0.84 6.97 9.25
N LEU A 58 -2.11 6.88 8.84
CA LEU A 58 -3.12 6.00 9.41
C LEU A 58 -3.29 4.81 8.47
N ILE A 59 -3.31 3.60 9.03
CA ILE A 59 -3.63 2.37 8.31
C ILE A 59 -4.78 1.71 9.08
N LEU A 60 -5.90 1.48 8.41
CA LEU A 60 -7.04 0.72 8.91
C LEU A 60 -7.03 -0.61 8.18
N SER A 61 -6.61 -1.68 8.83
CA SER A 61 -6.59 -3.04 8.29
C SER A 61 -7.80 -3.83 8.79
N SER A 62 -8.38 -4.66 7.92
CA SER A 62 -9.42 -5.61 8.29
C SER A 62 -8.93 -6.72 9.23
N LYS A 63 -7.61 -6.95 9.32
CA LYS A 63 -6.97 -8.05 10.06
C LYS A 63 -6.14 -7.56 11.25
N GLU A 64 -5.34 -6.52 11.06
CA GLU A 64 -4.46 -5.95 12.08
C GLU A 64 -5.09 -4.76 12.83
N GLY A 65 -6.26 -4.27 12.39
CA GLY A 65 -6.96 -3.15 13.02
C GLY A 65 -6.32 -1.79 12.68
N ILE A 66 -6.25 -0.89 13.65
CA ILE A 66 -5.86 0.51 13.43
C ILE A 66 -4.39 0.72 13.81
N LYS A 67 -3.59 1.23 12.87
CA LYS A 67 -2.19 1.61 13.09
C LYS A 67 -1.96 3.07 12.72
N VAL A 68 -1.33 3.82 13.63
CA VAL A 68 -0.94 5.22 13.40
C VAL A 68 0.57 5.35 13.54
N SER A 69 1.19 6.01 12.57
CA SER A 69 2.63 6.28 12.60
C SER A 69 2.95 7.70 12.14
N LYS A 70 4.12 8.21 12.58
CA LYS A 70 4.63 9.53 12.18
C LYS A 70 5.83 9.37 11.26
N LYS A 71 5.85 10.08 10.14
CA LYS A 71 6.94 10.09 9.15
C LYS A 71 7.69 11.42 9.22
N LYS A 72 8.98 11.40 8.84
CA LYS A 72 9.83 12.61 8.82
C LYS A 72 9.38 13.59 7.73
N ARG A 73 9.00 13.06 6.55
CA ARG A 73 8.51 13.83 5.40
C ARG A 73 7.01 14.08 5.46
N SER A 74 6.58 15.18 4.86
CA SER A 74 5.16 15.46 4.59
C SER A 74 4.75 14.83 3.27
N ASN A 75 3.59 14.18 3.21
CA ASN A 75 2.97 13.73 1.97
C ASN A 75 1.44 13.69 2.13
N PHE A 76 0.71 13.60 1.02
CA PHE A 76 -0.73 13.38 0.98
C PHE A 76 -1.04 12.19 0.07
N LYS A 77 -1.52 11.10 0.68
CA LYS A 77 -1.91 9.87 -0.05
C LYS A 77 -3.16 9.26 0.56
N VAL A 78 -4.01 8.68 -0.28
CA VAL A 78 -5.17 7.89 0.16
C VAL A 78 -5.21 6.63 -0.69
N LEU A 79 -4.94 5.49 -0.09
CA LEU A 79 -4.78 4.22 -0.78
C LEU A 79 -5.67 3.16 -0.15
N LEU A 80 -6.48 2.49 -0.97
CA LEU A 80 -7.11 1.23 -0.63
C LEU A 80 -6.19 0.11 -1.10
N GLY A 81 -5.69 -0.69 -0.16
CA GLY A 81 -4.77 -1.78 -0.42
C GLY A 81 -5.40 -3.15 -0.20
N PHE A 82 -4.96 -4.11 -1.00
CA PHE A 82 -5.32 -5.51 -0.94
C PHE A 82 -4.05 -6.32 -0.76
N SER A 83 -4.08 -7.29 0.16
CA SER A 83 -2.92 -8.07 0.58
C SER A 83 -3.28 -9.55 0.63
N ASP A 84 -2.30 -10.42 0.36
CA ASP A 84 -2.40 -11.88 0.52
C ASP A 84 -1.79 -12.37 1.86
N LYS A 85 -1.39 -11.44 2.73
CA LYS A 85 -0.84 -11.70 4.05
C LYS A 85 -1.86 -12.26 5.05
#